data_AF-U7LJ11-F1
#
_entry.id   AF-U7LJ11-F1
#
_cell.length_a   1.000
_cell.length_b   1.000
_cell.length_c   1.000
_cell.angle_alpha   90.00
_cell.angle_beta   90.00
_cell.angle_gamma   90.00
#
_symmetry.space_group_name_H-M   'P 1'
#
loop_
_entity.id
_entity.type
_entity.pdbx_description
1 polymer ?
#
loop_
_entity_poly.entity_id
_entity_poly.type
_entity_poly.pdbx_seq_one_letter_code
_entity_poly.pdbx_strand_id
1 'polypeptide(L)'
;MSPRVLALYGSALVIAVLLFAANIFLTNENYLVPLIYTVLFTAVHLVLGLWWLNQRVIKKNRLGGLAAVIGILSLLTAASWATWVAAAWSEFQAQAALPIINIAGVPAFLLTPVIAGCCLAAAVRRKHSQQRS
;
A
#
# COMPACT_ATOMS: atom_id res chain seq x y z
N MET A 1 3.18 -15.21 -5.19
CA MET A 1 4.13 -14.51 -4.32
C MET A 1 5.01 -15.55 -3.65
N SER A 2 6.33 -15.32 -3.51
CA SER A 2 7.10 -16.14 -2.57
C SER A 2 6.73 -15.73 -1.14
N PRO A 3 6.85 -16.62 -0.14
CA PRO A 3 6.59 -16.28 1.26
C PRO A 3 7.41 -15.06 1.72
N ARG A 4 8.65 -14.94 1.24
CA ARG A 4 9.54 -13.81 1.55
C ARG A 4 8.99 -12.47 1.08
N VAL A 5 8.49 -12.39 -0.16
CA VAL A 5 7.92 -11.14 -0.72
C VAL A 5 6.64 -10.76 0.02
N LEU A 6 5.82 -11.73 0.41
CA LEU A 6 4.62 -11.48 1.21
C LEU A 6 4.96 -11.02 2.62
N ALA A 7 5.96 -11.61 3.26
CA ALA A 7 6.41 -11.19 4.58
C ALA A 7 6.96 -9.75 4.55
N LEU A 8 7.76 -9.39 3.54
CA LEU A 8 8.27 -8.03 3.36
C LEU A 8 7.15 -7.01 3.14
N TYR A 9 6.23 -7.30 2.20
CA TYR A 9 5.06 -6.46 1.95
C TYR A 9 4.21 -6.30 3.21
N GLY A 10 3.89 -7.41 3.88
CA GLY A 10 3.07 -7.41 5.09
C GLY A 10 3.73 -6.64 6.24
N SER A 11 5.02 -6.82 6.46
CA SER A 11 5.75 -6.11 7.53
C SER A 11 5.79 -4.60 7.28
N ALA A 12 6.11 -4.18 6.05
CA ALA A 12 6.13 -2.77 5.70
C ALA A 12 4.74 -2.14 5.80
N LEU A 13 3.70 -2.85 5.37
CA LEU A 13 2.32 -2.40 5.50
C LEU A 13 1.89 -2.27 6.97
N VAL A 14 2.24 -3.24 7.81
CA VAL A 14 1.95 -3.20 9.25
C VAL A 14 2.64 -1.99 9.90
N ILE A 15 3.90 -1.73 9.58
CA ILE A 15 4.61 -0.54 10.08
C ILE A 15 3.88 0.74 9.67
N ALA A 16 3.48 0.87 8.40
CA ALA A 16 2.74 2.03 7.92
C ALA A 16 1.39 2.20 8.66
N VAL A 17 0.65 1.11 8.89
CA VAL A 17 -0.62 1.12 9.64
C VAL A 17 -0.41 1.51 11.09
N LEU A 18 0.63 1.01 11.75
CA LEU A 18 0.95 1.35 13.14
C LEU A 18 1.31 2.84 13.27
N LEU A 19 2.08 3.38 12.34
CA LEU A 19 2.41 4.82 12.31
C LEU A 19 1.17 5.68 12.04
N PHE A 20 0.29 5.24 11.14
CA PHE A 20 -0.99 5.91 10.89
C PHE A 20 -1.89 5.91 12.14
N ALA A 21 -2.00 4.77 12.82
CA ALA A 21 -2.74 4.67 14.07
C ALA A 21 -2.12 5.57 15.15
N ALA A 22 -0.79 5.53 15.30
CA ALA A 22 -0.07 6.40 16.23
C ALA A 22 -0.37 7.88 15.97
N ASN A 23 -0.44 8.31 14.71
CA ASN A 23 -0.80 9.67 14.35
C ASN A 23 -2.22 10.09 14.78
N ILE A 24 -3.18 9.17 14.75
CA ILE A 24 -4.57 9.44 15.16
C ILE A 24 -4.68 9.50 16.69
N PHE A 25 -4.02 8.59 17.39
CA PHE A 25 -4.19 8.42 18.84
C PHE A 25 -3.24 9.25 19.69
N LEU A 26 -2.12 9.71 19.14
CA LEU A 26 -1.16 10.55 19.85
C LEU A 26 -1.40 12.01 19.48
N THR A 27 -1.77 12.83 20.47
CA THR A 27 -1.86 14.28 20.34
C THR A 27 -0.45 14.84 20.25
N ASN A 28 0.07 15.02 19.04
CA ASN A 28 1.40 15.58 18.83
C ASN A 28 1.40 16.58 17.68
N GLU A 29 2.07 17.72 17.87
CA GLU A 29 2.49 18.66 16.81
C GLU A 29 3.62 18.06 15.95
N ASN A 30 3.56 16.76 15.67
CA ASN A 30 4.60 16.04 14.95
C ASN A 30 4.17 15.82 13.49
N TYR A 31 4.51 16.78 12.64
CA TYR A 31 4.22 16.74 11.20
C TYR A 31 5.08 15.73 10.43
N LEU A 32 6.12 15.17 11.04
CA LEU A 32 7.00 14.20 10.40
C LEU A 32 6.35 12.81 10.32
N VAL A 33 5.58 12.42 11.33
CA VAL A 33 4.91 11.10 11.36
C VAL A 33 3.90 10.93 10.20
N PRO A 34 2.99 11.90 9.94
CA PRO A 34 2.17 11.96 8.73
C PRO A 34 2.94 11.73 7.43
N LEU A 35 4.04 12.45 7.27
CA LEU A 35 4.86 12.36 6.08
C LEU A 35 5.49 10.97 5.93
N ILE A 36 6.01 10.39 7.00
CA ILE A 36 6.63 9.06 6.96
C ILE A 36 5.62 7.99 6.55
N TYR A 37 4.46 7.90 7.20
CA TYR A 37 3.52 6.82 6.89
C TYR A 37 2.92 6.96 5.50
N THR A 38 2.65 8.19 5.02
CA THR A 38 2.11 8.41 3.66
C THR A 38 3.13 8.00 2.59
N VAL A 39 4.42 8.30 2.80
CA VAL A 39 5.51 7.84 1.92
C VAL A 39 5.64 6.32 1.94
N LEU A 40 5.59 5.70 3.13
CA LEU A 40 5.64 4.24 3.25
C LEU A 40 4.48 3.56 2.53
N PHE A 41 3.24 4.02 2.73
CA PHE A 41 2.09 3.47 2.01
C PHE A 41 2.25 3.61 0.50
N THR A 42 2.72 4.76 0.02
CA THR A 42 2.97 5.01 -1.41
C THR A 42 3.99 4.00 -1.95
N ALA A 43 5.13 3.86 -1.30
CA ALA A 43 6.21 2.97 -1.73
C ALA A 43 5.78 1.50 -1.71
N VAL A 44 5.10 1.06 -0.64
CA VAL A 44 4.60 -0.31 -0.49
C VAL A 44 3.66 -0.69 -1.65
N HIS A 45 2.71 0.19 -1.98
CA HIS A 45 1.75 -0.07 -3.06
C HIS A 45 2.37 0.08 -4.45
N LEU A 46 3.35 0.97 -4.62
CA LEU A 46 4.08 1.10 -5.89
C LEU A 46 4.88 -0.18 -6.18
N VAL A 47 5.68 -0.64 -5.22
CA VAL A 47 6.48 -1.86 -5.34
C VAL A 47 5.59 -3.08 -5.57
N LEU A 48 4.49 -3.19 -4.80
CA LEU A 48 3.54 -4.29 -4.97
C LEU A 48 2.90 -4.28 -6.36
N GLY A 49 2.49 -3.11 -6.84
CA GLY A 49 1.85 -2.94 -8.15
C GLY A 49 2.76 -3.35 -9.29
N LEU A 50 3.99 -2.82 -9.28
CA LEU A 50 5.03 -3.19 -10.24
C LEU A 50 5.36 -4.68 -10.17
N TRP A 51 5.44 -5.25 -8.96
CA TRP A 51 5.72 -6.68 -8.78
C TRP A 51 4.62 -7.55 -9.40
N TRP A 52 3.34 -7.26 -9.17
CA TRP A 52 2.23 -8.04 -9.74
C TRP A 52 2.14 -7.93 -11.26
N LEU A 53 2.37 -6.73 -11.82
CA LEU A 53 2.45 -6.54 -13.27
C LEU A 53 3.63 -7.29 -13.86
N ASN A 54 4.80 -7.24 -13.22
CA ASN A 54 5.98 -7.96 -13.67
C ASN A 54 5.77 -9.50 -13.65
N GLN A 55 5.09 -10.02 -12.63
CA GLN A 55 4.71 -11.44 -12.55
C GLN A 55 3.78 -11.86 -13.69
N ARG A 56 2.90 -10.96 -14.15
CA ARG A 56 2.04 -11.20 -15.32
C ARG A 56 2.88 -11.24 -16.60
N VAL A 57 3.70 -10.22 -16.84
CA VAL A 57 4.45 -10.04 -18.09
C VAL A 57 5.53 -11.11 -18.26
N ILE A 58 6.35 -11.34 -17.25
CA ILE A 58 7.55 -12.21 -17.37
C ILE A 58 7.23 -13.67 -17.06
N LYS A 59 6.47 -13.95 -16.00
CA LYS A 59 6.34 -15.32 -15.47
C LYS A 59 5.12 -16.09 -15.95
N LYS A 60 4.31 -15.53 -16.90
CA LYS A 60 3.02 -16.08 -17.37
C LYS A 60 2.22 -16.71 -16.22
N ASN A 61 2.13 -15.98 -15.10
CA ASN A 61 1.64 -16.50 -13.83
C ASN A 61 0.21 -17.05 -13.97
N ARG A 62 -0.08 -18.24 -13.40
CA ARG A 62 -1.41 -18.92 -13.45
C ARG A 62 -2.59 -18.07 -12.93
N LEU A 63 -2.31 -16.96 -12.25
CA LEU A 63 -3.31 -15.98 -11.80
C LEU A 63 -3.81 -15.06 -12.94
N GLY A 64 -3.16 -15.06 -14.11
CA GLY A 64 -3.65 -14.41 -15.33
C GLY A 64 -4.08 -12.95 -15.14
N GLY A 65 -5.32 -12.64 -15.49
CA GLY A 65 -5.92 -11.31 -15.36
C GLY A 65 -6.03 -10.79 -13.92
N LEU A 66 -6.15 -11.68 -12.92
CA LEU A 66 -6.24 -11.26 -11.51
C LEU A 66 -4.93 -10.61 -11.03
N ALA A 67 -3.78 -11.10 -11.49
CA ALA A 67 -2.50 -10.46 -11.22
C ALA A 67 -2.42 -9.04 -11.82
N ALA A 68 -3.00 -8.85 -13.01
CA ALA A 68 -3.08 -7.53 -13.65
C ALA A 68 -3.93 -6.56 -12.83
N VAL A 69 -5.12 -7.01 -12.41
CA VAL A 69 -6.06 -6.21 -11.62
C VAL A 69 -5.43 -5.80 -10.30
N ILE A 70 -4.84 -6.74 -9.54
CA ILE A 70 -4.16 -6.40 -8.27
C ILE A 70 -3.02 -5.40 -8.52
N GLY A 71 -2.25 -5.60 -9.60
CA GLY A 71 -1.18 -4.68 -9.99
C GLY A 71 -1.69 -3.25 -10.24
N ILE A 72 -2.71 -3.11 -11.08
CA ILE A 72 -3.31 -1.82 -11.45
C ILE A 72 -3.93 -1.15 -10.22
N LEU A 73 -4.73 -1.87 -9.43
CA LEU A 73 -5.34 -1.33 -8.21
C LEU A 73 -4.27 -0.86 -7.22
N SER A 74 -3.16 -1.60 -7.10
CA SER A 74 -2.04 -1.20 -6.26
C SER A 74 -1.36 0.06 -6.76
N LEU A 75 -1.17 0.24 -8.08
CA LEU A 75 -0.64 1.49 -8.62
C LEU A 75 -1.59 2.67 -8.43
N LEU A 76 -2.90 2.47 -8.60
CA LEU A 76 -3.90 3.51 -8.33
C LEU A 76 -3.91 3.89 -6.85
N THR A 77 -3.74 2.92 -5.96
CA THR A 77 -3.64 3.14 -4.51
C THR A 77 -2.36 3.91 -4.16
N ALA A 78 -1.24 3.60 -4.81
CA ALA A 78 0.01 4.35 -4.65
C ALA A 78 -0.15 5.79 -5.13
N ALA A 79 -0.77 6.02 -6.30
CA ALA A 79 -1.04 7.36 -6.81
C ALA A 79 -1.96 8.15 -5.86
N SER A 80 -2.98 7.50 -5.28
CA SER A 80 -3.84 8.09 -4.28
C SER A 80 -3.07 8.44 -2.99
N TRP A 81 -2.23 7.55 -2.46
CA TRP A 81 -1.34 7.87 -1.32
C TRP A 81 -0.33 8.97 -1.62
N ALA A 82 0.17 9.10 -2.85
CA ALA A 82 1.09 10.17 -3.23
C ALA A 82 0.46 11.57 -3.09
N THR A 83 -0.86 11.69 -3.27
CA THR A 83 -1.56 12.95 -2.99
C THR A 83 -1.56 13.29 -1.49
N TRP A 84 -1.63 12.28 -0.61
CA TRP A 84 -1.47 12.48 0.82
C TRP A 84 -0.04 12.83 1.21
N VAL A 85 0.96 12.32 0.49
CA VAL A 85 2.36 12.74 0.66
C VAL A 85 2.50 14.24 0.36
N ALA A 86 1.91 14.73 -0.73
CA ALA A 86 1.96 16.15 -1.06
C ALA A 86 1.29 17.03 0.02
N ALA A 87 0.15 16.58 0.55
CA ALA A 87 -0.54 17.25 1.66
C ALA A 87 0.33 17.27 2.94
N ALA A 88 0.80 16.11 3.38
CA ALA A 88 1.63 15.96 4.57
C ALA A 88 2.98 16.70 4.44
N TRP A 89 3.54 16.78 3.23
CA TRP A 89 4.73 17.58 2.95
C TRP A 89 4.48 19.07 3.17
N SER A 90 3.32 19.56 2.75
CA SER A 90 2.95 20.97 2.89
C SER A 90 2.78 21.35 4.36
N GLU A 91 2.13 20.49 5.14
CA GLU A 91 1.98 20.67 6.60
C GLU A 91 3.33 20.56 7.33
N PHE A 92 4.19 19.62 6.92
CA PHE A 92 5.55 19.51 7.44
C PHE A 92 6.39 20.74 7.15
N GLN A 93 6.31 21.32 5.95
CA GLN A 93 7.03 22.56 5.65
C GLN A 93 6.47 23.76 6.42
N ALA A 94 5.15 23.84 6.58
CA ALA A 94 4.51 24.91 7.32
C ALA A 94 4.67 24.78 8.85
N GLN A 95 5.02 23.57 9.34
CA GLN A 95 4.94 23.21 10.76
C GLN A 95 3.57 23.59 11.36
N ALA A 96 2.51 23.43 10.56
CA ALA A 96 1.16 23.84 10.88
C ALA A 96 0.16 22.95 10.16
N ALA A 97 -0.99 22.71 10.81
CA ALA A 97 -2.11 22.06 10.16
C ALA A 97 -2.71 23.01 9.11
N LEU A 98 -2.85 22.54 7.88
CA LEU A 98 -3.40 23.31 6.78
C LEU A 98 -4.81 22.80 6.45
N PRO A 99 -5.76 23.66 6.05
CA PRO A 99 -7.11 23.23 5.68
C PRO A 99 -7.13 22.57 4.28
N ILE A 100 -6.40 21.45 4.12
CA ILE A 100 -6.24 20.75 2.85
C ILE A 100 -7.34 19.70 2.71
N ILE A 101 -8.19 19.85 1.70
CA ILE A 101 -9.20 18.83 1.33
C ILE A 101 -8.61 17.96 0.21
N ASN A 102 -8.10 16.78 0.55
CA ASN A 102 -7.51 15.84 -0.41
C ASN A 102 -8.51 14.75 -0.86
N ILE A 103 -9.41 15.09 -1.78
CA ILE A 103 -10.39 14.15 -2.34
C ILE A 103 -9.71 13.03 -3.14
N ALA A 104 -8.64 13.35 -3.87
CA ALA A 104 -7.89 12.38 -4.69
C ALA A 104 -7.20 11.30 -3.85
N GLY A 105 -6.95 11.57 -2.56
CA GLY A 105 -6.39 10.63 -1.61
C GLY A 105 -7.40 9.68 -0.96
N VAL A 106 -8.71 9.99 -1.02
CA VAL A 106 -9.76 9.18 -0.36
C VAL A 106 -9.75 7.70 -0.81
N PRO A 107 -9.59 7.37 -2.10
CA PRO A 107 -9.55 5.98 -2.55
C PRO A 107 -8.49 5.13 -1.83
N ALA A 108 -7.37 5.72 -1.40
CA ALA A 108 -6.28 5.00 -0.76
C ALA A 108 -6.73 4.23 0.50
N PHE A 109 -7.62 4.82 1.30
CA PHE A 109 -8.12 4.21 2.54
C PHE A 109 -9.01 2.99 2.29
N LEU A 110 -9.75 2.98 1.18
CA LEU A 110 -10.61 1.85 0.80
C LEU A 110 -9.81 0.76 0.08
N LEU A 111 -8.89 1.14 -0.81
CA LEU A 111 -8.17 0.18 -1.65
C LEU A 111 -7.05 -0.54 -0.89
N THR A 112 -6.41 0.10 0.09
CA THR A 112 -5.35 -0.51 0.91
C THR A 112 -5.80 -1.85 1.56
N PRO A 113 -6.92 -1.93 2.30
CA PRO A 113 -7.38 -3.19 2.88
C PRO A 113 -7.85 -4.20 1.81
N VAL A 114 -8.46 -3.74 0.72
CA VAL A 114 -8.87 -4.62 -0.40
C VAL A 114 -7.65 -5.32 -1.00
N ILE A 115 -6.58 -4.58 -1.29
CA ILE A 115 -5.35 -5.11 -1.87
C ILE A 115 -4.66 -6.07 -0.90
N ALA A 116 -4.61 -5.73 0.40
CA ALA A 116 -4.09 -6.62 1.43
C ALA A 116 -4.85 -7.96 1.44
N GLY A 117 -6.19 -7.91 1.41
CA GLY A 117 -7.04 -9.10 1.33
C GLY A 117 -6.79 -9.92 0.05
N CYS A 118 -6.69 -9.27 -1.12
CA CYS A 118 -6.37 -9.94 -2.37
C CYS A 118 -5.00 -10.63 -2.33
N CYS A 119 -3.98 -9.98 -1.76
CA CYS A 119 -2.65 -10.56 -1.61
C CYS A 119 -2.65 -11.78 -0.68
N LEU A 120 -3.39 -11.72 0.43
CA LEU A 120 -3.56 -12.84 1.35
C LEU A 120 -4.27 -14.01 0.67
N ALA A 121 -5.40 -13.76 0.01
CA ALA A 121 -6.14 -14.78 -0.73
C ALA A 121 -5.29 -15.45 -1.82
N ALA A 122 -4.49 -14.67 -2.55
CA ALA A 122 -3.59 -15.19 -3.56
C ALA A 122 -2.45 -16.05 -2.96
N ALA A 123 -1.97 -15.69 -1.76
CA ALA A 123 -0.98 -16.48 -1.04
C ALA A 123 -1.54 -17.82 -0.55
N VAL A 124 -2.74 -17.82 0.04
CA VAL A 124 -3.44 -19.03 0.50
C VAL A 124 -3.71 -19.99 -0.66
N ARG A 125 -4.22 -19.48 -1.79
CA ARG A 125 -4.46 -20.29 -3.00
C ARG A 125 -3.20 -20.97 -3.53
N ARG A 126 -2.07 -20.25 -3.52
CA ARG A 126 -0.78 -20.82 -3.94
C ARG A 126 -0.29 -21.92 -3.01
N LYS A 127 -0.38 -21.72 -1.69
CA LYS A 127 0.01 -22.74 -0.70
C LYS A 127 -0.77 -24.04 -0.91
N HIS A 128 -2.10 -23.95 -1.06
CA HIS A 128 -2.93 -25.12 -1.33
C HIS A 128 -2.57 -25.82 -2.65
N SER A 129 -2.24 -25.07 -3.71
CA SER A 129 -1.85 -25.68 -4.99
C SER A 129 -0.52 -26.44 -4.90
N GLN A 130 0.42 -26.00 -4.05
CA GLN A 130 1.70 -26.69 -3.84
C GLN A 130 1.58 -27.94 -2.96
N GLN A 131 0.58 -28.00 -2.08
CA GLN A 131 0.33 -29.18 -1.22
C GLN A 131 -0.41 -30.31 -1.96
N ARG A 132 -1.02 -30.02 -3.12
CA ARG A 132 -1.77 -30.97 -3.95
C ARG A 132 -0.97 -31.51 -5.15
N SER A 133 0.26 -31.02 -5.35
CA SER A 133 1.19 -31.45 -6.40
C SER A 133 2.30 -32.28 -5.81
#